data_AF-A0A923A3J2-F1
#
_entry.id   AF-A0A923A3J2-F1
#
_cell.length_a   1.000
_cell.length_b   1.000
_cell.length_c   1.000
_cell.angle_alpha   90.00
_cell.angle_beta   90.00
_cell.angle_gamma   90.00
#
_symmetry.space_group_name_H-M   'P 1'
#
loop_
_entity.id
_entity.type
_entity.pdbx_description
1 polymer ?
#
loop_
_entity_poly.entity_id
_entity_poly.type
_entity_poly.pdbx_seq_one_letter_code
_entity_poly.pdbx_strand_id
1 'polypeptide(L)'
;MINPEIKNIQTQPWYFMTEMRINCYPVFRRIFRISLFIAMFIFRLENGFCDPIYYARYQIQSENGMIIRSILEIIPAADEFRIDEFQRIKVTGVASGTGEIDAESEAIHNAISRILVSSGLKSINSRRYLFNSDSGDVAILNYEGVVRLPITVRNRNTSFKNDLYGIDAEIDFAPIAFPTRWSSLYIDHLLKKTTQQIHMFLSSAFLR
;
A
#
# COMPACT_ATOMS: atom_id res chain seq x y z
N MET A 1 -28.64 -100.20 -33.46
CA MET A 1 -29.32 -99.50 -34.57
C MET A 1 -29.27 -98.00 -34.29
N ILE A 2 -28.78 -97.24 -35.27
CA ILE A 2 -29.26 -95.92 -35.74
C ILE A 2 -29.15 -94.69 -34.81
N ASN A 3 -28.29 -93.77 -35.25
CA ASN A 3 -28.25 -92.30 -35.03
C ASN A 3 -28.73 -91.64 -36.38
N PRO A 4 -29.49 -90.52 -36.44
CA PRO A 4 -28.98 -89.11 -36.44
C PRO A 4 -29.96 -88.12 -35.72
N GLU A 5 -29.95 -86.78 -35.77
CA GLU A 5 -29.16 -85.67 -36.39
C GLU A 5 -28.70 -84.68 -35.26
N ILE A 6 -27.70 -83.78 -35.34
CA ILE A 6 -27.20 -82.75 -36.29
C ILE A 6 -27.89 -81.36 -36.25
N LYS A 7 -27.10 -80.35 -35.84
CA LYS A 7 -27.02 -78.90 -36.23
C LYS A 7 -26.09 -78.23 -35.18
N ASN A 8 -24.81 -77.88 -35.36
CA ASN A 8 -24.00 -77.27 -36.43
C ASN A 8 -24.23 -75.74 -36.66
N ILE A 9 -23.10 -75.03 -36.95
CA ILE A 9 -22.90 -73.57 -37.23
C ILE A 9 -22.73 -72.71 -35.94
N GLN A 10 -21.70 -71.85 -35.71
CA GLN A 10 -20.50 -71.43 -36.49
C GLN A 10 -19.32 -70.81 -35.65
N THR A 11 -18.07 -70.97 -36.13
CA THR A 11 -16.84 -70.09 -36.13
C THR A 11 -16.32 -69.25 -34.92
N GLN A 12 -14.97 -69.28 -34.76
CA GLN A 12 -14.10 -68.38 -33.95
C GLN A 12 -13.69 -67.09 -34.73
N PRO A 13 -12.95 -66.10 -34.16
CA PRO A 13 -11.47 -66.21 -34.04
C PRO A 13 -10.75 -65.51 -32.83
N TRP A 14 -9.55 -66.03 -32.54
CA TRP A 14 -8.32 -65.48 -31.92
C TRP A 14 -8.18 -63.97 -31.56
N TYR A 15 -7.61 -63.65 -30.37
CA TYR A 15 -6.23 -63.11 -30.16
C TYR A 15 -6.00 -62.25 -28.88
N PHE A 16 -4.74 -62.31 -28.40
CA PHE A 16 -3.93 -61.33 -27.64
C PHE A 16 -4.15 -60.95 -26.16
N MET A 17 -3.04 -61.12 -25.43
CA MET A 17 -2.49 -60.41 -24.26
C MET A 17 -3.27 -59.23 -23.64
N THR A 18 -3.39 -59.28 -22.31
CA THR A 18 -3.65 -58.10 -21.46
C THR A 18 -2.33 -57.57 -20.85
N GLU A 19 -1.73 -56.57 -21.48
CA GLU A 19 -0.75 -55.71 -20.81
C GLU A 19 -1.46 -54.81 -19.78
N MET A 20 -1.02 -54.82 -18.52
CA MET A 20 -1.45 -53.82 -17.54
C MET A 20 -0.79 -52.47 -17.81
N ARG A 21 -1.43 -51.59 -18.58
CA ARG A 21 -1.07 -50.17 -18.61
C ARG A 21 -1.64 -49.43 -17.40
N ILE A 22 -0.78 -49.11 -16.44
CA ILE A 22 -1.14 -48.31 -15.26
C ILE A 22 -1.50 -46.88 -15.71
N ASN A 23 -2.77 -46.52 -15.56
CA ASN A 23 -3.35 -45.31 -16.12
C ASN A 23 -3.10 -44.07 -15.24
N CYS A 24 -1.85 -43.59 -15.18
CA CYS A 24 -1.40 -42.47 -14.32
C CYS A 24 -1.85 -41.05 -14.78
N TYR A 25 -2.86 -40.93 -15.65
CA TYR A 25 -3.22 -39.65 -16.30
C TYR A 25 -4.23 -38.71 -15.58
N PRO A 26 -5.14 -39.14 -14.68
CA PRO A 26 -6.18 -38.23 -14.17
C PRO A 26 -5.74 -37.34 -12.99
N VAL A 27 -4.78 -37.78 -12.17
CA VAL A 27 -4.37 -37.06 -10.94
C VAL A 27 -3.48 -35.86 -11.25
N PHE A 28 -2.48 -36.03 -12.14
CA PHE A 28 -1.52 -34.98 -12.52
C PHE A 28 -2.23 -33.73 -13.08
N ARG A 29 -3.29 -33.93 -13.88
CA ARG A 29 -4.08 -32.86 -14.50
C ARG A 29 -4.90 -32.03 -13.49
N ARG A 30 -5.21 -32.57 -12.30
CA ARG A 30 -5.85 -31.82 -11.21
C ARG A 30 -4.84 -30.97 -10.44
N ILE A 31 -3.68 -31.54 -10.07
CA ILE A 31 -2.61 -30.84 -9.36
C ILE A 31 -2.14 -29.62 -10.17
N PHE A 32 -1.89 -29.80 -11.46
CA PHE A 32 -1.45 -28.71 -12.35
C PHE A 32 -2.47 -27.55 -12.41
N ARG A 33 -3.77 -27.85 -12.42
CA ARG A 33 -4.83 -26.81 -12.40
C ARG A 33 -4.88 -26.06 -11.07
N ILE A 34 -4.69 -26.73 -9.95
CA ILE A 34 -4.67 -26.10 -8.62
C ILE A 34 -3.44 -25.18 -8.50
N SER A 35 -2.26 -25.66 -8.90
CA SER A 35 -1.04 -24.82 -8.91
C SER A 35 -1.17 -23.60 -9.83
N LEU A 36 -1.77 -23.76 -11.02
CA LEU A 36 -2.02 -22.62 -11.92
C LEU A 36 -3.01 -21.60 -11.32
N PHE A 37 -4.04 -22.06 -10.61
CA PHE A 37 -4.97 -21.18 -9.91
C PHE A 37 -4.29 -20.44 -8.76
N ILE A 38 -3.48 -21.12 -7.94
CA ILE A 38 -2.70 -20.49 -6.87
C ILE A 38 -1.72 -19.47 -7.44
N ALA A 39 -0.99 -19.82 -8.50
CA ALA A 39 -0.07 -18.91 -9.19
C ALA A 39 -0.79 -17.67 -9.74
N MET A 40 -1.93 -17.83 -10.42
CA MET A 40 -2.72 -16.68 -10.90
C MET A 40 -3.34 -15.85 -9.77
N PHE A 41 -3.63 -16.45 -8.61
CA PHE A 41 -4.15 -15.72 -7.45
C PHE A 41 -3.06 -14.87 -6.79
N ILE A 42 -1.84 -15.41 -6.66
CA ILE A 42 -0.64 -14.68 -6.23
C ILE A 42 -0.31 -13.56 -7.23
N PHE A 43 -0.28 -13.86 -8.52
CA PHE A 43 0.04 -12.89 -9.58
C PHE A 43 -1.00 -11.75 -9.69
N ARG A 44 -2.26 -11.98 -9.28
CA ARG A 44 -3.28 -10.91 -9.18
C ARG A 44 -3.09 -10.01 -7.96
N LEU A 45 -2.52 -10.51 -6.87
CA LEU A 45 -2.23 -9.70 -5.67
C LEU A 45 -1.03 -8.78 -5.87
N GLU A 46 -0.09 -9.15 -6.74
CA GLU A 46 1.15 -8.41 -6.98
C GLU A 46 0.97 -7.19 -7.93
N ASN A 47 -0.17 -7.10 -8.63
CA ASN A 47 -0.51 -5.99 -9.53
C ASN A 47 -1.47 -4.97 -8.90
N GLY A 48 -1.34 -4.73 -7.59
CA GLY A 48 -1.95 -3.57 -6.95
C GLY A 48 -1.26 -2.29 -7.44
N PHE A 49 -2.02 -1.37 -8.05
CA PHE A 49 -1.56 -0.01 -8.32
C PHE A 49 -0.98 0.56 -7.01
N CYS A 50 0.33 0.82 -6.98
CA CYS A 50 0.94 1.48 -5.85
C CYS A 50 0.65 2.98 -5.98
N ASP A 51 -0.34 3.46 -5.23
CA ASP A 51 -0.66 4.88 -5.14
C ASP A 51 0.62 5.68 -4.81
N PRO A 52 0.90 6.76 -5.55
CA PRO A 52 2.15 7.51 -5.40
C PRO A 52 2.33 8.01 -3.96
N ILE A 53 3.55 7.81 -3.47
CA ILE A 53 3.96 8.10 -2.09
C ILE A 53 4.57 9.49 -2.04
N TYR A 54 4.16 10.30 -1.07
CA TYR A 54 4.65 11.67 -0.87
C TYR A 54 5.14 11.86 0.56
N TYR A 55 6.31 12.47 0.69
CA TYR A 55 6.78 13.06 1.94
C TYR A 55 5.98 14.32 2.24
N ALA A 56 5.44 14.42 3.46
CA ALA A 56 4.68 15.56 3.92
C ALA A 56 5.30 16.13 5.20
N ARG A 57 5.51 17.44 5.21
CA ARG A 57 6.08 18.20 6.34
C ARG A 57 5.19 19.38 6.68
N TYR A 58 4.72 19.42 7.91
CA TYR A 58 3.99 20.58 8.46
C TYR A 58 4.90 21.31 9.46
N GLN A 59 5.31 22.52 9.10
CA GLN A 59 6.19 23.37 9.90
C GLN A 59 5.37 24.50 10.54
N ILE A 60 5.51 24.68 11.85
CA ILE A 60 4.95 25.80 12.63
C ILE A 60 6.12 26.62 13.18
N GLN A 61 6.19 27.90 12.82
CA GLN A 61 7.11 28.87 13.41
C GLN A 61 6.36 29.73 14.43
N SER A 62 6.89 29.75 15.65
CA SER A 62 6.46 30.62 16.73
C SER A 62 7.59 31.55 17.15
N GLU A 63 7.23 32.76 17.55
CA GLU A 63 8.13 33.74 18.16
C GLU A 63 7.43 34.34 19.38
N ASN A 64 8.15 34.39 20.51
CA ASN A 64 7.64 34.90 21.79
C ASN A 64 6.30 34.27 22.22
N GLY A 65 6.10 32.99 21.89
CA GLY A 65 4.89 32.21 22.19
C GLY A 65 3.70 32.41 21.23
N MET A 66 3.79 33.32 20.26
CA MET A 66 2.77 33.51 19.22
C MET A 66 3.15 32.72 17.96
N ILE A 67 2.17 32.13 17.27
CA ILE A 67 2.41 31.49 15.96
C ILE A 67 2.46 32.59 14.89
N ILE A 68 3.59 32.71 14.19
CA ILE A 68 3.76 33.67 13.09
C ILE A 68 3.44 33.03 11.74
N ARG A 69 3.83 31.76 11.55
CA ARG A 69 3.72 31.11 10.24
C ARG A 69 3.50 29.61 10.38
N SER A 70 2.65 29.06 9.54
CA SER A 70 2.56 27.62 9.27
C SER A 70 2.76 27.33 7.79
N ILE A 71 3.43 26.23 7.45
CA ILE A 71 3.69 25.80 6.07
C ILE A 71 3.42 24.29 6.00
N LEU A 72 2.63 23.86 5.02
CA LEU A 72 2.53 22.45 4.62
C LEU A 72 3.29 22.27 3.31
N GLU A 73 4.25 21.36 3.30
CA GLU A 73 5.01 20.96 2.11
C GLU A 73 4.71 19.49 1.80
N ILE A 74 4.47 19.18 0.53
CA ILE A 74 4.21 17.83 0.04
C ILE A 74 5.11 17.61 -1.18
N ILE A 75 5.98 16.60 -1.11
CA ILE A 75 7.04 16.33 -2.11
C ILE A 75 6.97 14.86 -2.50
N PRO A 76 7.04 14.49 -3.80
CA PRO A 76 7.11 13.10 -4.22
C PRO A 76 8.26 12.36 -3.52
N ALA A 77 7.97 11.23 -2.87
CA ALA A 77 8.99 10.40 -2.23
C ALA A 77 9.67 9.53 -3.29
N ALA A 78 10.92 9.85 -3.64
CA ALA A 78 11.66 9.13 -4.68
C ALA A 78 12.11 7.72 -4.26
N ASP A 79 12.34 7.48 -2.96
CA ASP A 79 12.81 6.20 -2.42
C ASP A 79 12.14 5.86 -1.08
N GLU A 80 11.77 4.60 -0.91
CA GLU A 80 10.92 4.07 0.17
C GLU A 80 11.69 3.75 1.47
N PHE A 81 12.43 4.71 2.06
CA PHE A 81 13.21 4.44 3.29
C PHE A 81 12.95 5.37 4.46
N ARG A 82 12.89 4.74 5.64
CA ARG A 82 12.66 5.35 6.97
C ARG A 82 11.20 5.73 7.27
N ILE A 83 10.25 5.03 6.67
CA ILE A 83 8.84 5.06 7.11
C ILE A 83 8.54 3.87 8.02
N ASP A 84 7.58 4.08 8.92
CA ASP A 84 6.89 2.99 9.60
C ASP A 84 5.80 2.35 8.70
N GLU A 85 5.07 1.37 9.22
CA GLU A 85 3.95 0.76 8.50
C GLU A 85 2.84 1.78 8.19
N PHE A 86 2.29 1.71 6.98
CA PHE A 86 1.13 2.52 6.59
C PHE A 86 -0.12 2.09 7.37
N GLN A 87 -0.80 3.07 7.94
CA GLN A 87 -2.07 2.92 8.64
C GLN A 87 -3.13 3.79 7.95
N ARG A 88 -4.34 3.24 7.78
CA ARG A 88 -5.48 3.99 7.24
C ARG A 88 -6.14 4.79 8.35
N ILE A 89 -5.92 6.10 8.35
CA ILE A 89 -6.42 7.02 9.36
C ILE A 89 -7.65 7.76 8.82
N LYS A 90 -8.71 7.80 9.63
CA LYS A 90 -9.88 8.66 9.40
C LYS A 90 -9.61 10.04 9.96
N VAL A 91 -9.82 11.08 9.16
CA VAL A 91 -9.61 12.47 9.56
C VAL A 91 -10.68 13.37 8.97
N THR A 92 -11.11 14.36 9.76
CA THR A 92 -11.98 15.44 9.27
C THR A 92 -11.11 16.67 9.00
N GLY A 93 -11.21 17.21 7.79
CA GLY A 93 -10.59 18.47 7.37
C GLY A 93 -11.62 19.59 7.27
N VAL A 94 -11.23 20.83 7.56
CA VAL A 94 -12.13 22.00 7.48
C VAL A 94 -11.41 23.19 6.84
N ALA A 95 -12.10 23.88 5.94
CA ALA A 95 -11.71 25.14 5.31
C ALA A 95 -12.79 26.21 5.49
N SER A 96 -12.41 27.48 5.35
CA SER A 96 -13.35 28.62 5.35
C SER A 96 -13.42 29.20 3.95
N GLY A 97 -14.55 29.05 3.26
CA GLY A 97 -14.65 29.47 1.87
C GLY A 97 -15.94 29.02 1.18
N THR A 98 -16.37 29.81 0.20
CA THR A 98 -17.62 29.61 -0.56
C THR A 98 -17.43 28.94 -1.92
N GLY A 99 -16.18 28.79 -2.39
CA GLY A 99 -15.84 28.10 -3.64
C GLY A 99 -15.44 26.64 -3.41
N GLU A 100 -16.15 25.70 -4.02
CA GLU A 100 -16.05 24.25 -3.73
C GLU A 100 -14.65 23.65 -3.98
N ILE A 101 -13.98 24.01 -5.08
CA ILE A 101 -12.68 23.43 -5.46
C ILE A 101 -11.54 23.94 -4.57
N ASP A 102 -11.51 25.24 -4.28
CA ASP A 102 -10.50 25.84 -3.42
C ASP A 102 -10.69 25.40 -1.96
N ALA A 103 -11.95 25.35 -1.49
CA ALA A 103 -12.28 24.93 -0.14
C ALA A 103 -12.09 23.43 0.09
N GLU A 104 -12.33 22.56 -0.91
CA GLU A 104 -11.97 21.13 -0.81
C GLU A 104 -10.44 20.96 -0.72
N SER A 105 -9.68 21.68 -1.53
CA SER A 105 -8.20 21.64 -1.51
C SER A 105 -7.64 22.11 -0.16
N GLU A 106 -8.16 23.21 0.39
CA GLU A 106 -7.79 23.69 1.72
C GLU A 106 -8.23 22.73 2.84
N ALA A 107 -9.41 22.11 2.73
CA ALA A 107 -9.87 21.12 3.70
C ALA A 107 -8.99 19.86 3.68
N ILE A 108 -8.51 19.43 2.50
CA ILE A 108 -7.50 18.37 2.35
C ILE A 108 -6.17 18.78 3.01
N HIS A 109 -5.67 20.00 2.77
CA HIS A 109 -4.48 20.51 3.45
C HIS A 109 -4.64 20.53 4.98
N ASN A 110 -5.82 20.92 5.47
CA ASN A 110 -6.16 20.90 6.89
C ASN A 110 -6.15 19.46 7.46
N ALA A 111 -6.73 18.50 6.73
CA ALA A 111 -6.75 17.09 7.10
C ALA A 111 -5.33 16.49 7.19
N ILE A 112 -4.48 16.73 6.19
CA ILE A 112 -3.07 16.26 6.19
C ILE A 112 -2.30 16.89 7.36
N SER A 113 -2.46 18.20 7.59
CA SER A 113 -1.81 18.92 8.70
C SER A 113 -2.23 18.35 10.07
N ARG A 114 -3.50 17.99 10.25
CA ARG A 114 -4.01 17.33 11.47
C ARG A 114 -3.39 15.94 11.71
N ILE A 115 -3.25 15.13 10.66
CA ILE A 115 -2.58 13.82 10.78
C ILE A 115 -1.10 14.01 11.17
N LEU A 116 -0.39 14.94 10.52
CA LEU A 116 1.01 15.22 10.85
C LEU A 116 1.16 15.67 12.32
N VAL A 117 0.29 16.58 12.81
CA VAL A 117 0.33 17.03 14.20
C VAL A 117 0.02 15.92 15.21
N SER A 118 -0.90 15.00 14.89
CA SER A 118 -1.31 13.92 15.81
C SER A 118 -0.38 12.71 15.80
N SER A 119 0.17 12.35 14.64
CA SER A 119 0.77 11.05 14.38
C SER A 119 2.16 11.13 13.71
N GLY A 120 2.58 12.30 13.24
CA GLY A 120 3.88 12.49 12.58
C GLY A 120 5.06 12.55 13.54
N LEU A 121 6.26 12.33 13.00
CA LEU A 121 7.51 12.51 13.73
C LEU A 121 7.68 13.99 14.06
N LYS A 122 7.68 14.31 15.35
CA LYS A 122 7.83 15.66 15.86
C LYS A 122 9.29 16.02 16.09
N SER A 123 9.77 17.10 15.47
CA SER A 123 11.04 17.75 15.81
C SER A 123 10.80 19.20 16.27
N ILE A 124 11.67 19.69 17.16
CA ILE A 124 11.62 21.05 17.70
C ILE A 124 13.02 21.65 17.61
N ASN A 125 13.12 22.84 17.05
CA ASN A 125 14.34 23.64 17.02
C ASN A 125 14.04 25.03 17.60
N SER A 126 14.62 25.36 18.75
CA SER A 126 14.43 26.64 19.43
C SER A 126 15.74 27.42 19.50
N ARG A 127 15.70 28.68 19.10
CA ARG A 127 16.83 29.62 19.21
C ARG A 127 16.38 30.90 19.91
N ARG A 128 17.03 31.22 21.02
CA ARG A 128 17.01 32.54 21.64
C ARG A 128 17.92 33.49 20.87
N TYR A 129 17.48 34.72 20.67
CA TYR A 129 18.32 35.82 20.18
C TYR A 129 18.29 36.99 21.16
N LEU A 130 19.38 37.77 21.15
CA LEU A 130 19.58 38.98 21.94
C LEU A 130 20.16 40.02 20.99
N PHE A 131 19.45 41.12 20.78
CA PHE A 131 19.87 42.19 19.88
C PHE A 131 19.41 43.54 20.42
N ASN A 132 20.34 44.47 20.66
CA ASN A 132 20.06 45.86 21.09
C ASN A 132 19.06 46.01 22.26
N SER A 133 19.17 45.16 23.28
CA SER A 133 18.29 45.09 24.47
C SER A 133 16.96 44.36 24.29
N ASP A 134 16.55 44.05 23.05
CA ASP A 134 15.45 43.14 22.80
C ASP A 134 15.94 41.69 22.85
N SER A 135 15.23 40.86 23.61
CA SER A 135 15.44 39.41 23.65
C SER A 135 14.20 38.69 23.14
N GLY A 136 14.35 37.81 22.16
CA GLY A 136 13.26 37.02 21.61
C GLY A 136 13.58 35.53 21.54
N ASP A 137 12.55 34.71 21.68
CA ASP A 137 12.63 33.25 21.55
C ASP A 137 11.87 32.80 20.30
N VAL A 138 12.59 32.24 19.31
CA VAL A 138 12.02 31.63 18.11
C VAL A 138 12.01 30.12 18.29
N ALA A 139 10.85 29.49 18.06
CA ALA A 139 10.68 28.04 18.03
C ALA A 139 10.11 27.60 16.68
N ILE A 140 10.75 26.61 16.06
CA ILE A 140 10.26 25.92 14.87
C ILE A 140 9.91 24.50 15.26
N LEU A 141 8.65 24.13 15.09
CA LEU A 141 8.16 22.76 15.25
C LEU A 141 7.92 22.18 13.86
N ASN A 142 8.50 21.02 13.56
CA ASN A 142 8.17 20.27 12.35
C ASN A 142 7.46 18.97 12.73
N TYR A 143 6.46 18.62 11.93
CA TYR A 143 5.74 17.36 11.97
C TYR A 143 5.91 16.67 10.63
N GLU A 144 6.53 15.51 10.62
CA GLU A 144 7.01 14.85 9.41
C GLU A 144 6.41 13.46 9.26
N GLY A 145 6.04 13.09 8.03
CA GLY A 145 5.45 11.80 7.72
C GLY A 145 5.30 11.59 6.23
N VAL A 146 4.64 10.50 5.88
CA VAL A 146 4.45 10.08 4.50
C VAL A 146 2.98 9.72 4.27
N VAL A 147 2.44 10.20 3.16
CA VAL A 147 1.05 9.99 2.74
C VAL A 147 1.01 9.34 1.36
N ARG A 148 -0.03 8.53 1.10
CA ARG A 148 -0.40 8.13 -0.26
C ARG A 148 -1.46 9.08 -0.81
N LEU A 149 -1.32 9.46 -2.08
CA LEU A 149 -2.30 10.25 -2.81
C LEU A 149 -2.77 9.45 -4.04
N PRO A 150 -4.04 9.58 -4.49
CA PRO A 150 -5.07 10.50 -4.00
C PRO A 150 -5.71 10.08 -2.67
N ILE A 151 -6.22 11.05 -1.93
CA ILE A 151 -6.94 10.83 -0.67
C ILE A 151 -8.38 10.36 -0.94
N THR A 152 -8.87 9.41 -0.16
CA THR A 152 -10.26 8.94 -0.28
C THR A 152 -11.19 9.82 0.56
N VAL A 153 -11.80 10.82 -0.06
CA VAL A 153 -12.88 11.61 0.55
C VAL A 153 -14.16 10.76 0.62
N ARG A 154 -14.69 10.54 1.82
CA ARG A 154 -15.90 9.76 2.09
C ARG A 154 -17.16 10.60 2.11
N ASN A 155 -17.07 11.83 2.63
CA ASN A 155 -18.20 12.73 2.79
C ASN A 155 -17.75 14.20 2.64
N ARG A 156 -18.67 15.06 2.18
CA ARG A 156 -18.50 16.51 2.01
C ARG A 156 -19.67 17.21 2.70
N ASN A 157 -19.38 18.08 3.66
CA ASN A 157 -20.36 18.80 4.46
C ASN A 157 -20.14 20.31 4.26
N THR A 158 -21.12 21.00 3.69
CA THR A 158 -21.10 22.47 3.57
C THR A 158 -22.07 23.11 4.57
N SER A 159 -21.60 24.13 5.30
CA SER A 159 -22.42 24.89 6.24
C SER A 159 -22.55 26.34 5.78
N PHE A 160 -23.59 26.61 5.00
CA PHE A 160 -23.96 27.96 4.51
C PHE A 160 -24.18 29.01 5.60
N LYS A 161 -24.28 28.60 6.87
CA LYS A 161 -24.44 29.52 8.01
C LYS A 161 -23.11 30.09 8.52
N ASN A 162 -22.01 29.36 8.28
CA ASN A 162 -20.69 29.67 8.84
C ASN A 162 -19.61 29.78 7.75
N ASP A 163 -19.97 29.67 6.47
CA ASP A 163 -19.06 29.56 5.31
C ASP A 163 -17.95 28.50 5.49
N LEU A 164 -18.30 27.40 6.16
CA LEU A 164 -17.40 26.28 6.41
C LEU A 164 -17.63 25.15 5.41
N TYR A 165 -16.53 24.70 4.81
CA TYR A 165 -16.44 23.48 4.02
C TYR A 165 -15.72 22.41 4.83
N GLY A 166 -16.36 21.27 5.07
CA GLY A 166 -15.80 20.15 5.81
C GLY A 166 -15.74 18.88 4.96
N ILE A 167 -14.68 18.11 5.12
CA ILE A 167 -14.55 16.77 4.52
C ILE A 167 -14.31 15.73 5.60
N ASP A 168 -14.87 14.53 5.41
CA ASP A 168 -14.44 13.33 6.12
C ASP A 168 -13.64 12.46 5.14
N ALA A 169 -12.38 12.20 5.46
CA ALA A 169 -11.42 11.53 4.57
C ALA A 169 -10.74 10.32 5.24
N GLU A 170 -10.36 9.35 4.42
CA GLU A 170 -9.46 8.26 4.78
C GLU A 170 -8.12 8.48 4.05
N ILE A 171 -7.04 8.54 4.84
CA ILE A 171 -5.67 8.78 4.38
C ILE A 171 -4.79 7.62 4.84
N ASP A 172 -4.07 7.00 3.91
CA ASP A 172 -3.02 6.04 4.24
C ASP A 172 -1.75 6.82 4.61
N PHE A 173 -1.38 6.76 5.88
CA PHE A 173 -0.29 7.53 6.49
C PHE A 173 0.74 6.63 7.17
N ALA A 174 2.02 6.98 7.06
CA ALA A 174 3.11 6.38 7.82
C ALA A 174 3.99 7.49 8.43
N PRO A 175 4.30 7.47 9.73
CA PRO A 175 5.27 8.39 10.29
C PRO A 175 6.69 8.07 9.81
N ILE A 176 7.57 9.07 9.86
CA ILE A 176 9.01 8.84 9.72
C ILE A 176 9.51 8.05 10.94
N ALA A 177 10.07 6.87 10.70
CA ALA A 177 10.65 6.03 11.73
C ALA A 177 11.83 6.74 12.42
N PHE A 178 11.99 6.54 13.73
CA PHE A 178 13.12 7.10 14.47
C PHE A 178 14.49 6.58 13.96
N PRO A 179 15.57 7.38 14.04
CA PRO A 179 16.91 6.98 13.60
C PRO A 179 17.42 5.65 14.15
N THR A 180 16.99 5.27 15.36
CA THR A 180 17.30 3.98 16.01
C THR A 180 16.77 2.75 15.26
N ARG A 181 15.75 2.91 14.40
CA ARG A 181 15.13 1.82 13.60
C ARG A 181 15.53 1.83 12.13
N TRP A 182 16.37 2.77 11.69
CA TRP A 182 16.77 2.86 10.28
C TRP A 182 17.64 1.67 9.83
N SER A 183 18.45 1.11 10.73
CA SER A 183 19.28 -0.06 10.44
C SER A 183 18.46 -1.34 10.21
N SER A 184 17.44 -1.60 11.02
CA SER A 184 16.56 -2.76 10.82
C SER A 184 15.75 -2.62 9.53
N LEU A 185 15.11 -1.46 9.31
CA LEU A 185 14.33 -1.20 8.08
C LEU A 185 15.18 -1.33 6.80
N TYR A 186 16.46 -0.96 6.86
CA TYR A 186 17.40 -1.15 5.75
C TYR A 186 17.69 -2.63 5.47
N ILE A 187 17.87 -3.45 6.51
CA ILE A 187 18.10 -4.89 6.39
C ILE A 187 16.83 -5.58 5.84
N ASP A 188 15.66 -5.24 6.37
CA ASP A 188 14.37 -5.77 5.92
C ASP A 188 14.13 -5.47 4.43
N HIS A 189 14.47 -4.26 3.98
CA HIS A 189 14.42 -3.92 2.55
C HIS A 189 15.41 -4.74 1.72
N LEU A 190 16.67 -4.87 2.16
CA LEU A 190 17.69 -5.64 1.45
C LEU A 190 17.23 -7.09 1.22
N LEU A 191 16.63 -7.71 2.26
CA LEU A 191 16.05 -9.04 2.20
C LEU A 191 14.86 -9.10 1.22
N LYS A 192 13.93 -8.14 1.29
CA LYS A 192 12.77 -8.06 0.38
C LYS A 192 13.22 -7.94 -1.08
N LYS A 193 14.17 -7.05 -1.37
CA LYS A 193 14.73 -6.83 -2.71
C LYS A 193 15.46 -8.07 -3.25
N THR A 194 16.27 -8.72 -2.41
CA THR A 194 16.97 -9.96 -2.78
C THR A 194 15.96 -11.09 -3.07
N THR A 195 14.91 -11.21 -2.26
CA THR A 195 13.84 -12.21 -2.47
C THR A 195 13.10 -11.97 -3.79
N GLN A 196 12.77 -10.71 -4.12
CA GLN A 196 12.17 -10.35 -5.41
C GLN A 196 13.09 -10.67 -6.58
N GLN A 197 14.40 -10.41 -6.47
CA GLN A 197 15.38 -10.74 -7.51
C GLN A 197 15.52 -12.25 -7.72
N ILE A 198 15.56 -13.05 -6.65
CA ILE A 198 15.57 -14.51 -6.72
C ILE A 198 14.27 -15.03 -7.36
N HIS A 199 13.11 -14.49 -6.97
CA HIS A 199 11.82 -14.86 -7.58
C HIS A 199 11.78 -14.56 -9.07
N MET A 200 12.19 -13.35 -9.50
CA MET A 200 12.28 -13.00 -10.92
C MET A 200 13.24 -13.94 -11.67
N PHE A 201 14.43 -14.21 -11.12
CA PHE A 201 15.39 -15.13 -11.72
C PHE A 201 14.82 -16.54 -11.89
N LEU A 202 14.26 -17.13 -10.83
CA LEU A 202 13.65 -18.46 -10.88
C LEU A 202 12.48 -18.52 -11.86
N SER A 203 11.57 -17.53 -11.85
CA SER A 203 10.45 -17.48 -12.79
C SER A 203 10.92 -17.41 -14.25
N SER A 204 12.01 -16.67 -14.53
CA SER A 204 12.60 -16.59 -15.88
C SER A 204 13.32 -17.87 -16.31
N ALA A 205 13.86 -18.64 -15.36
CA ALA A 205 14.58 -19.88 -15.62
C ALA A 205 13.64 -21.08 -15.85
N PHE A 206 12.45 -21.08 -15.24
CA PHE A 206 11.42 -22.13 -15.41
C PHE A 206 10.42 -21.85 -16.56
N LEU A 207 10.54 -20.73 -17.27
CA LEU A 207 9.74 -20.37 -18.45
C LEU A 207 10.50 -20.56 -19.80
N ARG A 208 11.62 -21.29 -19.78
CA ARG A 208 12.36 -21.78 -20.95
C ARG A 208 12.31 -23.31 -21.02
#